data_AF-A0A1I2X6C0-F1
#
_entry.id   AF-A0A1I2X6C0-F1
#
_cell.length_a   1.000
_cell.length_b   1.000
_cell.length_c   1.000
_cell.angle_alpha   90.00
_cell.angle_beta   90.00
_cell.angle_gamma   90.00
#
_symmetry.space_group_name_H-M   'P 1'
#
loop_
_entity.id
_entity.type
_entity.pdbx_description
1 polymer ?
#
loop_
_entity_poly.entity_id
_entity_poly.type
_entity_poly.pdbx_seq_one_letter_code
_entity_poly.pdbx_strand_id
1 'polypeptide(L)'
;MTSGHRGAHRSRSHRSVLIAAVVVAALAVAGIAWAVLPSRDGTSRHAVQGSPSKKPASTPATTKKNKNAPARADQPGGAGSRIPKQVTEDLRACKAAADNATAAARGARVAVGDWAAHIQAMKDEQSGKNTEAQTKAIWTRTRLAGPGHVSAFTAADQAFRPAREACTKVDTAPLTARQKASVEVCRTYTDEADKAVGAARASVAEWKAHLRAMADRRAGRLDSGVAMHKWMSAYEKAPFRISAYKRADQDLRQVKPCRLD
;
A
#
# COMPACT_ATOMS: atom_id res chain seq x y z
N MET A 1 39.22 -47.97 -35.99
CA MET A 1 38.54 -46.77 -35.46
C MET A 1 37.43 -47.23 -34.52
N THR A 2 37.71 -47.31 -33.22
CA THR A 2 36.78 -47.81 -32.20
C THR A 2 36.44 -46.66 -31.24
N SER A 3 35.17 -46.28 -31.21
CA SER A 3 34.61 -45.25 -30.34
C SER A 3 34.31 -45.83 -28.96
N GLY A 4 34.89 -45.25 -27.90
CA GLY A 4 34.52 -45.52 -26.52
C GLY A 4 33.77 -44.34 -25.91
N HIS A 5 32.49 -44.52 -25.59
CA HIS A 5 31.71 -43.59 -24.76
C HIS A 5 31.79 -44.02 -23.29
N ARG A 6 32.37 -43.16 -22.44
CA ARG A 6 32.30 -43.29 -20.97
C ARG A 6 31.07 -42.54 -20.47
N GLY A 7 30.13 -43.27 -19.89
CA GLY A 7 29.00 -42.71 -19.15
C GLY A 7 29.45 -42.14 -17.80
N ALA A 8 29.05 -40.90 -17.51
CA ALA A 8 29.22 -40.29 -16.20
C ALA A 8 27.96 -40.53 -15.34
N HIS A 9 28.06 -41.43 -14.38
CA HIS A 9 27.07 -41.57 -13.31
C HIS A 9 27.17 -40.38 -12.36
N ARG A 10 26.16 -39.49 -12.37
CA ARG A 10 25.96 -38.47 -11.34
C ARG A 10 25.49 -39.14 -10.05
N SER A 11 26.34 -39.18 -9.03
CA SER A 11 25.94 -39.55 -7.67
C SER A 11 25.01 -38.47 -7.09
N ARG A 12 23.74 -38.84 -6.85
CA ARG A 12 22.81 -38.02 -6.07
C ARG A 12 23.27 -38.06 -4.62
N SER A 13 23.81 -36.95 -4.12
CA SER A 13 24.32 -36.87 -2.76
C SER A 13 23.17 -36.98 -1.74
N HIS A 14 23.32 -37.89 -0.78
CA HIS A 14 22.40 -38.13 0.32
C HIS A 14 22.20 -36.90 1.24
N ARG A 15 22.98 -35.82 1.04
CA ARG A 15 22.90 -34.57 1.82
C ARG A 15 21.65 -33.75 1.49
N SER A 16 21.12 -33.85 0.26
CA SER A 16 19.92 -33.09 -0.13
C SER A 16 18.63 -33.61 0.50
N VAL A 17 18.61 -34.88 0.94
CA VAL A 17 17.42 -35.49 1.57
C VAL A 17 17.28 -35.08 3.04
N LEU A 18 18.40 -34.88 3.74
CA LEU A 18 18.38 -34.50 5.16
C LEU A 18 17.92 -33.06 5.40
N ILE A 19 18.20 -32.12 4.49
CA ILE A 19 17.76 -30.72 4.61
C ILE A 19 16.24 -30.60 4.41
N ALA A 20 15.66 -31.40 3.50
CA ALA A 20 14.22 -31.40 3.26
C ALA A 20 13.42 -31.93 4.47
N ALA A 21 13.95 -32.92 5.20
CA ALA A 21 13.26 -33.53 6.34
C ALA A 21 13.17 -32.59 7.57
N VAL A 22 14.19 -31.76 7.83
CA VAL A 22 14.20 -30.82 8.97
C VAL A 22 13.19 -29.68 8.76
N VAL A 23 12.99 -29.22 7.52
CA VAL A 23 12.01 -28.17 7.19
C VAL A 23 10.57 -28.66 7.42
N VAL A 24 10.27 -29.92 7.12
CA VAL A 24 8.92 -30.48 7.30
C VAL A 24 8.60 -30.72 8.78
N ALA A 25 9.57 -31.16 9.59
CA ALA A 25 9.35 -31.39 11.02
C ALA A 25 9.14 -30.09 11.82
N ALA A 26 9.86 -29.01 11.50
CA ALA A 26 9.67 -27.71 12.14
C ALA A 26 8.31 -27.07 11.80
N LEU A 27 7.78 -27.32 10.59
CA LEU A 27 6.46 -26.83 10.17
C LEU A 27 5.30 -27.60 10.81
N ALA A 28 5.50 -28.86 11.22
CA ALA A 28 4.47 -29.67 11.86
C ALA A 28 4.20 -29.25 13.32
N VAL A 29 5.21 -28.78 14.06
CA VAL A 29 5.05 -28.36 15.46
C VAL A 29 4.43 -26.96 15.57
N ALA A 30 4.76 -26.03 14.66
CA ALA A 30 4.14 -24.70 14.61
C ALA A 30 2.75 -24.67 13.94
N GLY A 31 2.39 -25.71 13.16
CA GLY A 31 1.20 -25.74 12.32
C GLY A 31 -0.09 -26.28 12.96
N ILE A 32 -0.02 -26.97 14.10
CA ILE A 32 -1.19 -27.70 14.66
C ILE A 32 -1.93 -26.91 15.76
N ALA A 33 -1.33 -25.86 16.35
CA ALA A 33 -1.93 -25.15 17.49
C ALA A 33 -2.87 -23.97 17.13
N TRP A 34 -3.19 -23.73 15.85
CA TRP A 34 -3.95 -22.51 15.44
C TRP A 34 -5.45 -22.72 15.23
N ALA A 35 -5.96 -23.95 15.31
CA ALA A 35 -7.35 -24.26 15.00
C ALA A 35 -8.29 -24.33 16.22
N VAL A 36 -7.79 -24.33 17.46
CA VAL A 36 -8.64 -24.51 18.64
C VAL A 36 -8.23 -23.58 19.79
N LEU A 37 -8.55 -22.31 19.66
CA LEU A 37 -8.81 -21.48 20.84
C LEU A 37 -10.26 -21.00 20.72
N PRO A 38 -11.21 -21.57 21.48
CA PRO A 38 -12.49 -20.93 21.66
C PRO A 38 -12.22 -19.54 22.25
N SER A 39 -12.78 -18.51 21.64
CA SER A 39 -12.88 -17.20 22.27
C SER A 39 -13.76 -17.38 23.50
N ARG A 40 -13.15 -17.70 24.65
CA ARG A 40 -13.82 -17.71 25.93
C ARG A 40 -14.29 -16.28 26.19
N ASP A 41 -15.60 -16.15 26.33
CA ASP A 41 -16.31 -14.95 26.75
C ASP A 41 -15.64 -14.35 27.99
N GLY A 42 -15.03 -13.20 27.80
CA GLY A 42 -14.60 -12.29 28.85
C GLY A 42 -15.48 -11.05 28.78
N THR A 43 -16.67 -11.15 29.37
CA THR A 43 -17.60 -10.05 29.63
C THR A 43 -16.94 -9.05 30.60
N SER A 44 -16.06 -8.20 30.09
CA SER A 44 -15.64 -6.99 30.81
C SER A 44 -16.48 -5.83 30.31
N ARG A 45 -17.69 -5.73 30.87
CA ARG A 45 -18.46 -4.48 30.90
C ARG A 45 -17.68 -3.49 31.77
N HIS A 46 -16.75 -2.75 31.18
CA HIS A 46 -16.35 -1.47 31.75
C HIS A 46 -17.41 -0.44 31.37
N ALA A 47 -18.24 -0.11 32.35
CA ALA A 47 -19.12 1.04 32.33
C ALA A 47 -18.29 2.29 31.98
N VAL A 48 -18.51 2.84 30.79
CA VAL A 48 -18.06 4.19 30.45
C VAL A 48 -19.01 5.14 31.17
N GLN A 49 -18.57 5.55 32.36
CA GLN A 49 -19.19 6.62 33.13
C GLN A 49 -19.06 7.91 32.31
N GLY A 50 -20.21 8.42 31.86
CA GLY A 50 -20.32 9.64 31.08
C GLY A 50 -19.95 10.87 31.93
N SER A 51 -19.09 11.71 31.38
CA SER A 51 -18.92 13.10 31.80
C SER A 51 -19.42 14.01 30.67
N PRO A 52 -20.36 14.95 30.96
CA PRO A 52 -20.92 15.85 29.97
C PRO A 52 -19.99 17.06 29.80
N SER A 53 -19.49 17.32 28.59
CA SER A 53 -18.74 18.54 28.29
C SER A 53 -19.28 19.25 27.06
N LYS A 54 -20.21 20.16 27.37
CA LYS A 54 -20.46 21.50 26.80
C LYS A 54 -20.26 21.69 25.29
N LYS A 55 -21.41 21.85 24.60
CA LYS A 55 -21.55 22.61 23.34
C LYS A 55 -20.94 24.02 23.49
N PRO A 56 -20.09 24.48 22.57
CA PRO A 56 -19.88 25.90 22.35
C PRO A 56 -21.11 26.47 21.63
N ALA A 57 -21.73 27.46 22.24
CA ALA A 57 -22.77 28.28 21.64
C ALA A 57 -22.19 29.12 20.49
N SER A 58 -22.92 29.17 19.38
CA SER A 58 -22.63 30.06 18.26
C SER A 58 -23.21 31.45 18.56
N THR A 59 -22.33 32.46 18.66
CA THR A 59 -22.73 33.87 18.73
C THR A 59 -22.72 34.47 17.32
N PRO A 60 -23.80 35.14 16.87
CA PRO A 60 -23.79 35.90 15.63
C PRO A 60 -23.15 37.28 15.86
N ALA A 61 -22.03 37.56 15.21
CA ALA A 61 -21.42 38.89 15.19
C ALA A 61 -21.92 39.67 13.96
N THR A 62 -22.87 40.58 14.19
CA THR A 62 -23.14 41.73 13.31
C THR A 62 -21.99 42.73 13.43
N THR A 63 -21.25 42.95 12.35
CA THR A 63 -20.27 44.05 12.27
C THR A 63 -20.53 44.94 11.07
N LYS A 64 -20.46 46.24 11.36
CA LYS A 64 -20.93 47.40 10.62
C LYS A 64 -20.32 47.56 9.23
N LYS A 65 -21.18 47.99 8.32
CA LYS A 65 -20.90 48.48 6.97
C LYS A 65 -20.21 49.86 7.05
N ASN A 66 -18.89 49.90 6.89
CA ASN A 66 -18.16 51.16 6.67
C ASN A 66 -18.09 51.43 5.16
N LYS A 67 -18.89 52.40 4.71
CA LYS A 67 -18.71 53.10 3.44
C LYS A 67 -17.61 54.14 3.65
N ASN A 68 -16.47 53.99 3.00
CA ASN A 68 -15.65 55.11 2.53
C ASN A 68 -14.79 54.62 1.37
N ALA A 69 -15.11 55.13 0.19
CA ALA A 69 -14.43 54.89 -1.06
C ALA A 69 -13.41 56.02 -1.31
N PRO A 70 -12.14 55.71 -1.59
CA PRO A 70 -11.31 56.56 -2.42
C PRO A 70 -11.49 56.13 -3.88
N ALA A 71 -11.99 57.05 -4.71
CA ALA A 71 -11.95 56.92 -6.15
C ALA A 71 -10.49 56.76 -6.59
N ARG A 72 -10.11 55.55 -7.03
CA ARG A 72 -8.80 55.29 -7.61
C ARG A 72 -8.97 55.29 -9.12
N ALA A 73 -8.22 56.19 -9.75
CA ALA A 73 -8.19 56.43 -11.17
C ALA A 73 -8.03 55.14 -11.99
N ASP A 74 -8.80 55.06 -13.07
CA ASP A 74 -8.70 54.08 -14.13
C ASP A 74 -7.29 54.07 -14.72
N GLN A 75 -6.50 53.07 -14.29
CA GLN A 75 -5.28 52.68 -14.98
C GLN A 75 -5.69 51.80 -16.18
N PRO A 76 -5.16 52.01 -17.39
CA PRO A 76 -5.46 51.18 -18.53
C PRO A 76 -5.04 49.74 -18.19
N GLY A 77 -6.04 48.87 -18.05
CA GLY A 77 -5.83 47.47 -17.73
C GLY A 77 -4.93 46.84 -18.78
N GLY A 78 -3.65 46.67 -18.44
CA GLY A 78 -2.76 45.82 -19.21
C GLY A 78 -3.46 44.50 -19.42
N ALA A 79 -3.53 44.05 -20.68
CA ALA A 79 -4.00 42.74 -21.06
C ALA A 79 -3.06 41.68 -20.46
N GLY A 80 -3.13 41.50 -19.13
CA GLY A 80 -2.45 40.44 -18.42
C GLY A 80 -2.99 39.16 -19.00
N SER A 81 -2.11 38.43 -19.68
CA SER A 81 -2.41 37.17 -20.35
C SER A 81 -3.10 36.24 -19.36
N ARG A 82 -4.44 36.16 -19.44
CA ARG A 82 -5.22 35.30 -18.58
C ARG A 82 -5.05 33.88 -19.10
N ILE A 83 -4.61 32.98 -18.23
CA ILE A 83 -4.56 31.55 -18.55
C ILE A 83 -5.96 31.10 -18.98
N PRO A 84 -6.10 30.37 -20.10
CA PRO A 84 -7.39 29.87 -20.54
C PRO A 84 -8.07 29.05 -19.44
N LYS A 85 -9.42 29.13 -19.38
CA LYS A 85 -10.21 28.39 -18.38
C LYS A 85 -9.92 26.89 -18.42
N GLN A 86 -9.83 26.31 -19.63
CA GLN A 86 -9.51 24.90 -19.82
C GLN A 86 -8.16 24.53 -19.17
N VAL A 87 -7.11 25.32 -19.39
CA VAL A 87 -5.80 25.06 -18.77
C VAL A 87 -5.85 25.14 -17.25
N THR A 88 -6.69 26.02 -16.70
CA THR A 88 -6.91 26.10 -15.25
C THR A 88 -7.60 24.82 -14.73
N GLU A 89 -8.55 24.26 -15.48
CA GLU A 89 -9.22 23.00 -15.14
C GLU A 89 -8.25 21.81 -15.28
N ASP A 90 -7.40 21.78 -16.30
CA ASP A 90 -6.40 20.73 -16.51
C ASP A 90 -5.33 20.75 -15.40
N LEU A 91 -4.85 21.93 -14.99
CA LEU A 91 -3.94 22.08 -13.84
C LEU A 91 -4.57 21.54 -12.55
N ARG A 92 -5.86 21.81 -12.33
CA ARG A 92 -6.61 21.26 -11.18
C ARG A 92 -6.70 19.74 -11.26
N ALA A 93 -6.98 19.18 -12.44
CA ALA A 93 -7.03 17.75 -12.67
C ALA A 93 -5.66 17.09 -12.43
N CYS A 94 -4.58 17.71 -12.90
CA CYS A 94 -3.21 17.25 -12.66
C CYS A 94 -2.87 17.25 -11.16
N LYS A 95 -3.22 18.32 -10.44
CA LYS A 95 -3.07 18.37 -8.98
C LYS A 95 -3.83 17.24 -8.29
N ALA A 96 -5.10 17.05 -8.64
CA ALA A 96 -5.94 15.99 -8.07
C ALA A 96 -5.36 14.59 -8.37
N ALA A 97 -4.80 14.37 -9.57
CA ALA A 97 -4.12 13.14 -9.92
C ALA A 97 -2.91 12.87 -9.01
N ALA A 98 -2.07 13.88 -8.75
CA ALA A 98 -0.92 13.75 -7.85
C ALA A 98 -1.33 13.51 -6.39
N ASP A 99 -2.41 14.15 -5.93
CA ASP A 99 -2.97 13.92 -4.58
C ASP A 99 -3.49 12.47 -4.46
N ASN A 100 -4.22 11.97 -5.47
CA ASN A 100 -4.67 10.58 -5.55
C ASN A 100 -3.51 9.58 -5.63
N ALA A 101 -2.48 9.91 -6.42
CA ALA A 101 -1.24 9.13 -6.53
C ALA A 101 -0.56 8.97 -5.16
N THR A 102 -0.47 10.07 -4.41
CA THR A 102 0.10 10.09 -3.05
C THR A 102 -0.71 9.19 -2.10
N ALA A 103 -2.04 9.28 -2.14
CA ALA A 103 -2.92 8.44 -1.32
C ALA A 103 -2.75 6.96 -1.67
N ALA A 104 -2.72 6.61 -2.97
CA ALA A 104 -2.53 5.24 -3.43
C ALA A 104 -1.16 4.68 -3.04
N ALA A 105 -0.08 5.45 -3.21
CA ALA A 105 1.26 5.07 -2.79
C ALA A 105 1.37 4.88 -1.25
N ARG A 106 0.71 5.74 -0.45
CA ARG A 106 0.64 5.55 1.00
C ARG A 106 -0.11 4.27 1.38
N GLY A 107 -1.27 4.03 0.76
CA GLY A 107 -2.03 2.79 0.95
C GLY A 107 -1.22 1.55 0.58
N ALA A 108 -0.46 1.61 -0.52
CA ALA A 108 0.42 0.55 -0.98
C ALA A 108 1.50 0.21 0.05
N ARG A 109 2.19 1.23 0.60
CA ARG A 109 3.23 1.04 1.62
C ARG A 109 2.72 0.30 2.83
N VAL A 110 1.52 0.67 3.30
CA VAL A 110 0.92 0.04 4.48
C VAL A 110 0.50 -1.39 4.17
N ALA A 111 -0.27 -1.61 3.11
CA ALA A 111 -0.80 -2.94 2.78
C ALA A 111 0.29 -3.95 2.40
N VAL A 112 1.27 -3.55 1.58
CA VAL A 112 2.43 -4.40 1.24
C VAL A 112 3.36 -4.55 2.44
N GLY A 113 3.48 -3.52 3.29
CA GLY A 113 4.24 -3.57 4.54
C GLY A 113 3.72 -4.62 5.50
N ASP A 114 2.40 -4.72 5.68
CA ASP A 114 1.79 -5.80 6.47
C ASP A 114 2.09 -7.17 5.90
N TRP A 115 1.97 -7.34 4.58
CA TRP A 115 2.28 -8.62 3.95
C TRP A 115 3.74 -9.01 4.14
N ALA A 116 4.65 -8.06 3.93
CA ALA A 116 6.08 -8.27 4.11
C ALA A 116 6.42 -8.62 5.57
N ALA A 117 5.83 -7.93 6.54
CA ALA A 117 6.02 -8.24 7.96
C ALA A 117 5.48 -9.63 8.32
N HIS A 118 4.34 -10.03 7.75
CA HIS A 118 3.73 -11.34 7.97
C HIS A 118 4.64 -12.48 7.47
N ILE A 119 5.18 -12.33 6.24
CA ILE A 119 6.12 -13.29 5.64
C ILE A 119 7.46 -13.31 6.38
N GLN A 120 7.99 -12.13 6.72
CA GLN A 120 9.29 -12.01 7.38
C GLN A 120 9.27 -12.63 8.78
N ALA A 121 8.16 -12.52 9.52
CA ALA A 121 8.04 -13.14 10.83
C ALA A 121 8.25 -14.67 10.80
N MET A 122 7.77 -15.35 9.75
CA MET A 122 8.03 -16.79 9.57
C MET A 122 9.51 -17.08 9.33
N LYS A 123 10.17 -16.28 8.48
CA LYS A 123 11.60 -16.41 8.20
C LYS A 123 12.45 -16.18 9.44
N ASP A 124 12.08 -15.18 10.23
CA ASP A 124 12.78 -14.81 11.44
C ASP A 124 12.58 -15.87 12.53
N GLU A 125 11.39 -16.47 12.64
CA GLU A 125 11.16 -17.63 13.51
C GLU A 125 12.03 -18.83 13.10
N GLN A 126 12.01 -19.18 11.80
CA GLN A 126 12.79 -20.30 11.26
C GLN A 126 14.31 -20.13 11.45
N SER A 127 14.78 -18.88 11.49
CA SER A 127 16.20 -18.57 11.72
C SER A 127 16.53 -18.27 13.19
N GLY A 128 15.57 -18.40 14.11
CA GLY A 128 15.74 -18.12 15.54
C GLY A 128 15.89 -16.64 15.91
N LYS A 129 15.64 -15.72 14.97
CA LYS A 129 15.65 -14.27 15.21
C LYS A 129 14.41 -13.80 15.97
N ASN A 130 13.28 -14.47 15.73
CA ASN A 130 12.05 -14.28 16.50
C ASN A 130 11.76 -15.54 17.31
N THR A 131 11.23 -15.37 18.51
CA THR A 131 10.53 -16.44 19.24
C THR A 131 9.15 -16.67 18.64
N GLU A 132 8.54 -17.84 18.91
CA GLU A 132 7.16 -18.14 18.52
C GLU A 132 6.19 -17.04 19.00
N ALA A 133 6.36 -16.57 20.24
CA ALA A 133 5.52 -15.52 20.82
C ALA A 133 5.62 -14.20 20.05
N GLN A 134 6.84 -13.80 19.63
CA GLN A 134 7.06 -12.61 18.82
C GLN A 134 6.41 -12.76 17.43
N THR A 135 6.60 -13.91 16.78
CA THR A 135 5.99 -14.21 15.47
C THR A 135 4.47 -14.19 15.54
N LYS A 136 3.88 -14.82 16.57
CA LYS A 136 2.44 -14.80 16.85
C LYS A 136 1.90 -13.38 17.03
N ALA A 137 2.64 -12.51 17.73
CA ALA A 137 2.25 -11.12 17.90
C ALA A 137 2.23 -10.36 16.56
N ILE A 138 3.26 -10.55 15.71
CA ILE A 138 3.35 -9.92 14.38
C ILE A 138 2.23 -10.43 13.46
N TRP A 139 2.00 -11.74 13.41
CA TRP A 139 0.93 -12.35 12.63
C TRP A 139 -0.45 -11.86 13.09
N THR A 140 -0.67 -11.74 14.40
CA THR A 140 -1.93 -11.22 14.93
C THR A 140 -2.15 -9.77 14.53
N ARG A 141 -1.15 -8.90 14.72
CA ARG A 141 -1.22 -7.47 14.35
C ARG A 141 -1.54 -7.31 12.86
N THR A 142 -0.75 -7.94 12.00
CA THR A 142 -0.91 -7.84 10.54
C THR A 142 -2.24 -8.43 10.07
N ARG A 143 -2.66 -9.59 10.60
CA ARG A 143 -3.95 -10.20 10.26
C ARG A 143 -5.15 -9.33 10.65
N LEU A 144 -5.11 -8.67 11.80
CA LEU A 144 -6.23 -7.84 12.27
C LEU A 144 -6.32 -6.51 11.50
N ALA A 145 -5.19 -5.85 11.23
CA ALA A 145 -5.17 -4.59 10.50
C ALA A 145 -5.31 -4.76 8.97
N GLY A 146 -4.84 -5.90 8.45
CA GLY A 146 -4.71 -6.19 7.03
C GLY A 146 -5.95 -5.92 6.19
N PRO A 147 -7.16 -6.41 6.56
CA PRO A 147 -8.37 -6.16 5.77
C PRO A 147 -8.66 -4.66 5.55
N GLY A 148 -8.49 -3.84 6.59
CA GLY A 148 -8.67 -2.39 6.50
C GLY A 148 -7.64 -1.73 5.58
N HIS A 149 -6.37 -2.10 5.71
CA HIS A 149 -5.30 -1.58 4.88
C HIS A 149 -5.41 -1.98 3.40
N VAL A 150 -5.80 -3.23 3.12
CA VAL A 150 -6.12 -3.70 1.76
C VAL A 150 -7.27 -2.90 1.16
N SER A 151 -8.33 -2.65 1.94
CA SER A 151 -9.48 -1.87 1.49
C SER A 151 -9.08 -0.42 1.18
N ALA A 152 -8.31 0.21 2.06
CA ALA A 152 -7.81 1.58 1.87
C ALA A 152 -6.95 1.73 0.62
N PHE A 153 -6.01 0.79 0.38
CA PHE A 153 -5.24 0.76 -0.87
C PHE A 153 -6.15 0.60 -2.09
N THR A 154 -7.10 -0.33 -2.04
CA THR A 154 -7.98 -0.62 -3.18
C THR A 154 -8.80 0.61 -3.58
N ALA A 155 -9.37 1.32 -2.60
CA ALA A 155 -10.12 2.55 -2.85
C ALA A 155 -9.23 3.65 -3.44
N ALA A 156 -8.03 3.84 -2.90
CA ALA A 156 -7.09 4.85 -3.40
C ALA A 156 -6.57 4.52 -4.81
N ASP A 157 -6.27 3.26 -5.12
CA ASP A 157 -5.89 2.81 -6.46
C ASP A 157 -7.02 3.04 -7.48
N GLN A 158 -8.28 2.75 -7.09
CA GLN A 158 -9.45 3.02 -7.92
C GLN A 158 -9.64 4.51 -8.23
N ALA A 159 -9.38 5.39 -7.26
CA ALA A 159 -9.45 6.84 -7.47
C ALA A 159 -8.29 7.37 -8.34
N PHE A 160 -7.09 6.79 -8.19
CA PHE A 160 -5.90 7.23 -8.93
C PHE A 160 -5.92 6.77 -10.40
N ARG A 161 -6.31 5.52 -10.67
CA ARG A 161 -6.29 4.93 -12.03
C ARG A 161 -6.87 5.83 -13.13
N PRO A 162 -8.11 6.34 -13.04
CA PRO A 162 -8.68 7.15 -14.11
C PRO A 162 -8.02 8.53 -14.23
N ALA A 163 -7.38 9.03 -13.16
CA ALA A 163 -6.77 10.35 -13.12
C ALA A 163 -5.28 10.36 -13.52
N ARG A 164 -4.62 9.20 -13.62
CA ARG A 164 -3.15 9.10 -13.75
C ARG A 164 -2.55 9.85 -14.94
N GLU A 165 -3.30 10.02 -16.02
CA GLU A 165 -2.87 10.76 -17.22
C GLU A 165 -3.26 12.25 -17.21
N ALA A 166 -3.85 12.78 -16.12
CA ALA A 166 -4.33 14.17 -16.11
C ALA A 166 -3.21 15.19 -16.33
N CYS A 167 -2.01 14.92 -15.81
CA CYS A 167 -0.88 15.83 -15.95
C CYS A 167 -0.32 15.90 -17.38
N THR A 168 -0.44 14.83 -18.18
CA THR A 168 0.02 14.84 -19.58
C THR A 168 -0.91 15.65 -20.49
N LYS A 169 -2.15 15.88 -20.07
CA LYS A 169 -3.18 16.62 -20.81
C LYS A 169 -3.11 18.14 -20.65
N VAL A 170 -2.34 18.65 -19.69
CA VAL A 170 -2.20 20.10 -19.47
C VAL A 170 -1.54 20.75 -20.68
N ASP A 171 -2.26 21.66 -21.35
CA ASP A 171 -1.64 22.54 -22.33
C ASP A 171 -0.69 23.51 -21.62
N THR A 172 0.59 23.38 -21.95
CA THR A 172 1.66 24.17 -21.34
C THR A 172 1.97 25.44 -22.11
N ALA A 173 1.46 25.62 -23.34
CA ALA A 173 1.76 26.80 -24.16
C ALA A 173 1.45 28.13 -23.45
N PRO A 174 0.30 28.32 -22.77
CA PRO A 174 -0.03 29.58 -22.09
C PRO A 174 0.62 29.73 -20.71
N LEU A 175 1.43 28.76 -20.25
CA LEU A 175 2.02 28.77 -18.92
C LEU A 175 3.36 29.52 -18.88
N THR A 176 3.66 30.14 -17.74
CA THR A 176 4.99 30.68 -17.43
C THR A 176 6.04 29.55 -17.33
N ALA A 177 7.33 29.89 -17.47
CA ALA A 177 8.41 28.90 -17.33
C ALA A 177 8.37 28.14 -15.99
N ARG A 178 8.03 28.82 -14.88
CA ARG A 178 7.87 28.20 -13.56
C ARG A 178 6.73 27.20 -13.53
N GLN A 179 5.56 27.57 -14.04
CA GLN A 179 4.39 26.68 -14.10
C GLN A 179 4.65 25.45 -14.98
N LYS A 180 5.34 25.63 -16.12
CA LYS A 180 5.79 24.52 -16.97
C LYS A 180 6.66 23.52 -16.19
N ALA A 181 7.65 24.03 -15.44
CA ALA A 181 8.49 23.19 -14.60
C ALA A 181 7.71 22.46 -13.50
N SER A 182 6.74 23.13 -12.86
CA SER A 182 5.88 22.49 -11.85
C SER A 182 5.01 21.38 -12.44
N VAL A 183 4.43 21.59 -13.63
CA VAL A 183 3.68 20.54 -14.35
C VAL A 183 4.57 19.35 -14.67
N GLU A 184 5.81 19.57 -15.11
CA GLU A 184 6.75 18.50 -15.43
C GLU A 184 7.15 17.68 -14.20
N VAL A 185 7.38 18.34 -13.06
CA VAL A 185 7.59 17.66 -11.76
C VAL A 185 6.38 16.80 -11.42
N CYS A 186 5.16 17.30 -11.62
CA CYS A 186 3.95 16.55 -11.33
C CYS A 186 3.76 15.35 -12.26
N ARG A 187 4.06 15.49 -13.56
CA ARG A 187 4.07 14.37 -14.52
C ARG A 187 5.02 13.27 -14.09
N THR A 188 6.28 13.62 -13.83
CA THR A 188 7.30 12.68 -13.35
C THR A 188 6.85 11.98 -12.06
N TYR A 189 6.29 12.74 -11.12
CA TYR A 189 5.79 12.18 -9.86
C TYR A 189 4.62 11.19 -10.07
N THR A 190 3.63 11.55 -10.90
CA THR A 190 2.48 10.67 -11.17
C THR A 190 2.89 9.41 -11.92
N ASP A 191 3.89 9.49 -12.80
CA ASP A 191 4.39 8.33 -13.56
C ASP A 191 5.11 7.33 -12.65
N GLU A 192 6.00 7.80 -11.78
CA GLU A 192 6.65 6.93 -10.80
C GLU A 192 5.65 6.36 -9.79
N ALA A 193 4.62 7.14 -9.44
CA ALA A 193 3.56 6.65 -8.58
C ALA A 193 2.72 5.54 -9.24
N ASP A 194 2.43 5.63 -10.55
CA ASP A 194 1.74 4.57 -11.28
C ASP A 194 2.57 3.29 -11.33
N LYS A 195 3.90 3.38 -11.55
CA LYS A 195 4.80 2.22 -11.47
C LYS A 195 4.77 1.58 -10.09
N ALA A 196 4.90 2.37 -9.02
CA ALA A 196 4.89 1.87 -7.64
C ALA A 196 3.55 1.24 -7.24
N VAL A 197 2.44 1.92 -7.52
CA VAL A 197 1.08 1.42 -7.26
C VAL A 197 0.80 0.17 -8.10
N GLY A 198 1.20 0.17 -9.37
CA GLY A 198 1.11 -0.98 -10.26
C GLY A 198 1.85 -2.21 -9.73
N ALA A 199 3.09 -2.04 -9.27
CA ALA A 199 3.86 -3.11 -8.64
C ALA A 199 3.24 -3.58 -7.31
N ALA A 200 2.56 -2.70 -6.58
CA ALA A 200 1.88 -3.04 -5.33
C ALA A 200 0.68 -3.97 -5.55
N ARG A 201 -0.07 -3.80 -6.66
CA ARG A 201 -1.32 -4.53 -6.93
C ARG A 201 -1.18 -6.05 -6.76
N ALA A 202 -0.11 -6.64 -7.28
CA ALA A 202 0.13 -8.09 -7.16
C ALA A 202 0.39 -8.54 -5.72
N SER A 203 1.21 -7.79 -4.97
CA SER A 203 1.48 -8.07 -3.55
C SER A 203 0.23 -7.92 -2.69
N VAL A 204 -0.55 -6.86 -2.91
CA VAL A 204 -1.79 -6.62 -2.16
C VAL A 204 -2.87 -7.64 -2.50
N ALA A 205 -2.98 -8.08 -3.76
CA ALA A 205 -3.90 -9.14 -4.16
C ALA A 205 -3.56 -10.48 -3.49
N GLU A 206 -2.27 -10.81 -3.39
CA GLU A 206 -1.80 -12.00 -2.67
C GLU A 206 -2.12 -11.92 -1.18
N TRP A 207 -1.84 -10.77 -0.56
CA TRP A 207 -2.19 -10.55 0.85
C TRP A 207 -3.68 -10.69 1.10
N LYS A 208 -4.52 -10.09 0.25
CA LYS A 208 -5.98 -10.23 0.30
C LYS A 208 -6.42 -11.69 0.20
N ALA A 209 -5.83 -12.46 -0.71
CA ALA A 209 -6.15 -13.87 -0.89
C ALA A 209 -5.77 -14.70 0.35
N HIS A 210 -4.62 -14.43 0.96
CA HIS A 210 -4.18 -15.08 2.19
C HIS A 210 -5.08 -14.74 3.38
N LEU A 211 -5.42 -13.45 3.57
CA LEU A 211 -6.38 -13.01 4.60
C LEU A 211 -7.71 -13.74 4.47
N ARG A 212 -8.23 -13.89 3.24
CA ARG A 212 -9.45 -14.65 2.97
C ARG A 212 -9.29 -16.13 3.33
N ALA A 213 -8.19 -16.76 2.93
CA ALA A 213 -7.92 -18.16 3.26
C ALA A 213 -7.86 -18.38 4.79
N MET A 214 -7.25 -17.47 5.55
CA MET A 214 -7.27 -17.50 7.02
C MET A 214 -8.69 -17.38 7.59
N ALA A 215 -9.51 -16.49 7.03
CA ALA A 215 -10.90 -16.32 7.46
C ALA A 215 -11.76 -17.55 7.13
N ASP A 216 -11.61 -18.12 5.93
CA ASP A 216 -12.31 -19.34 5.50
C ASP A 216 -11.88 -20.54 6.35
N ARG A 217 -10.59 -20.66 6.67
CA ARG A 217 -10.06 -21.67 7.59
C ARG A 217 -10.68 -21.54 8.99
N ARG A 218 -10.71 -20.33 9.54
CA ARG A 218 -11.34 -20.06 10.85
C ARG A 218 -12.83 -20.42 10.86
N ALA A 219 -13.51 -20.24 9.74
CA ALA A 219 -14.93 -20.55 9.58
C ALA A 219 -15.21 -22.02 9.20
N GLY A 220 -14.19 -22.89 9.16
CA GLY A 220 -14.36 -24.29 8.77
C GLY A 220 -14.64 -24.53 7.28
N ARG A 221 -14.56 -23.49 6.44
CA ARG A 221 -14.79 -23.57 4.98
C ARG A 221 -13.54 -23.98 4.20
N LEU A 222 -12.39 -24.07 4.86
CA LEU A 222 -11.13 -24.44 4.23
C LEU A 222 -10.43 -25.52 5.05
N ASP A 223 -10.16 -26.66 4.40
CA ASP A 223 -9.39 -27.76 4.97
C ASP A 223 -7.95 -27.32 5.36
N SER A 224 -7.34 -28.03 6.30
CA SER A 224 -6.03 -27.73 6.90
C SER A 224 -4.92 -27.86 5.88
N GLY A 225 -4.92 -28.97 5.15
CA GLY A 225 -3.93 -29.27 4.13
C GLY A 225 -4.05 -28.29 2.98
N VAL A 226 -5.29 -27.96 2.58
CA VAL A 226 -5.54 -26.95 1.54
C VAL A 226 -5.08 -25.56 1.99
N ALA A 227 -5.35 -25.17 3.23
CA ALA A 227 -4.91 -23.89 3.80
C ALA A 227 -3.37 -23.82 3.86
N MET A 228 -2.72 -24.88 4.32
CA MET A 228 -1.25 -24.96 4.38
C MET A 228 -0.63 -24.88 2.99
N HIS A 229 -1.16 -25.61 2.01
CA HIS A 229 -0.67 -25.53 0.63
C HIS A 229 -0.81 -24.11 0.06
N LYS A 230 -1.97 -23.45 0.27
CA LYS A 230 -2.15 -22.05 -0.14
C LYS A 230 -1.16 -21.12 0.54
N TRP A 231 -0.91 -21.29 1.84
CA TRP A 231 0.09 -20.52 2.59
C TRP A 231 1.49 -20.71 2.02
N MET A 232 1.95 -21.95 1.85
CA MET A 232 3.29 -22.23 1.32
C MET A 232 3.48 -21.65 -0.08
N SER A 233 2.48 -21.76 -0.96
CA SER A 233 2.55 -21.16 -2.29
C SER A 233 2.65 -19.62 -2.24
N ALA A 234 1.92 -18.98 -1.33
CA ALA A 234 2.01 -17.53 -1.14
C ALA A 234 3.37 -17.14 -0.54
N TYR A 235 3.86 -17.89 0.44
CA TYR A 235 5.14 -17.68 1.10
C TYR A 235 6.34 -17.73 0.13
N GLU A 236 6.32 -18.67 -0.81
CA GLU A 236 7.36 -18.80 -1.84
C GLU A 236 7.36 -17.64 -2.83
N LYS A 237 6.17 -17.13 -3.21
CA LYS A 237 6.00 -16.08 -4.23
C LYS A 237 6.19 -14.67 -3.67
N ALA A 238 5.84 -14.45 -2.40
CA ALA A 238 5.83 -13.13 -1.78
C ALA A 238 7.15 -12.35 -1.91
N PRO A 239 8.35 -12.94 -1.70
CA PRO A 239 9.61 -12.19 -1.74
C PRO A 239 9.86 -11.51 -3.09
N PHE A 240 9.51 -12.17 -4.19
CA PHE A 240 9.67 -11.59 -5.53
C PHE A 240 8.76 -10.38 -5.71
N ARG A 241 7.47 -10.48 -5.35
CA ARG A 241 6.49 -9.40 -5.52
C ARG A 241 6.75 -8.23 -4.58
N ILE A 242 7.11 -8.51 -3.32
CA ILE A 242 7.49 -7.50 -2.33
C ILE A 242 8.75 -6.76 -2.79
N SER A 243 9.75 -7.45 -3.33
CA SER A 243 10.98 -6.80 -3.81
C SER A 243 10.74 -5.95 -5.06
N ALA A 244 9.88 -6.38 -5.99
CA ALA A 244 9.46 -5.56 -7.12
C ALA A 244 8.79 -4.26 -6.66
N TYR A 245 7.84 -4.35 -5.71
CA TYR A 245 7.23 -3.17 -5.12
C TYR A 245 8.23 -2.26 -4.41
N LYS A 246 9.12 -2.82 -3.57
CA LYS A 246 10.11 -2.02 -2.82
C LYS A 246 11.02 -1.19 -3.72
N ARG A 247 11.42 -1.73 -4.88
CA ARG A 247 12.20 -0.99 -5.88
C ARG A 247 11.39 0.18 -6.45
N ALA A 248 10.19 -0.07 -6.95
CA ALA A 248 9.36 0.99 -7.51
C ALA A 248 8.97 2.07 -6.47
N ASP A 249 8.71 1.68 -5.21
CA ASP A 249 8.47 2.63 -4.12
C ASP A 249 9.72 3.42 -3.73
N GLN A 250 10.91 2.84 -3.88
CA GLN A 250 12.17 3.57 -3.71
C GLN A 250 12.34 4.61 -4.82
N ASP A 251 12.09 4.26 -6.07
CA ASP A 251 12.18 5.18 -7.21
C ASP A 251 11.21 6.37 -7.03
N LEU A 252 9.96 6.09 -6.64
CA LEU A 252 8.98 7.13 -6.29
C LEU A 252 9.43 8.06 -5.15
N ARG A 253 10.21 7.56 -4.18
CA ARG A 253 10.71 8.41 -3.08
C ARG A 253 11.87 9.32 -3.50
N GLN A 254 12.54 9.00 -4.61
CA GLN A 254 13.64 9.83 -5.13
C GLN A 254 13.15 10.99 -6.00
N VAL A 255 11.94 10.89 -6.56
CA VAL A 255 11.35 11.99 -7.33
C VAL A 255 10.79 13.09 -6.44
N LYS A 256 10.86 14.33 -6.91
CA LYS A 256 10.31 15.49 -6.20
C LYS A 256 8.79 15.36 -6.10
N PRO A 257 8.17 15.56 -4.91
CA PRO A 257 6.72 15.61 -4.80
C PRO A 257 6.11 16.72 -5.67
N CYS A 258 5.00 16.41 -6.33
CA CYS A 258 4.22 17.38 -7.08
C CYS A 258 3.80 18.56 -6.19
N ARG A 259 4.05 19.79 -6.69
CA ARG A 259 3.53 21.04 -6.11
C ARG A 259 3.09 21.94 -7.27
N LEU A 260 1.78 22.07 -7.46
CA LEU A 260 1.18 23.07 -8.33
C LEU A 260 0.64 24.19 -7.45
N ASP A 261 1.33 25.32 -7.49
CA ASP A 261 0.98 26.60 -6.87
C ASP A 261 0.42 27.60 -7.90
#